data_AF-A0A946UKN2-F1
#
_entry.id   AF-A0A946UKN2-F1
#
_cell.length_a   1.000
_cell.length_b   1.000
_cell.length_c   1.000
_cell.angle_alpha   90.00
_cell.angle_beta   90.00
_cell.angle_gamma   90.00
#
_symmetry.space_group_name_H-M   'P 1'
#
loop_
_entity.id
_entity.type
_entity.pdbx_description
1 polymer ?
#
loop_
_entity_poly.entity_id
_entity_poly.type
_entity_poly.pdbx_seq_one_letter_code
_entity_poly.pdbx_strand_id
1 'polypeptide(L)'
;FGVFPTILLLVTLLRLVLNIASTRVVLLEGHTGTAAAGKVIEAFGEFVVGGNYAVGLVIFGILVIINFVVVTKGAGRVSEVTARFTLDAMPGKQMAIDADLNAGIIDQETAKLRRREIGEEADFYGSMDGASKFVRGDAVAGILILFINIIGGLIIGTAQHDLTLEAAMHNYTLLTIGDGLVAQIPSLLLSTAVAIIVTRMSRSQDMGSQMMAQLFADHRTMIVTASVLTVLGIIPGMPNMAFLSLAALCGFAAWRMKVKRSAREGPPAVPQNAPASIPDLGWQDVDPVDMVGLEVGYRLIPLVDRARDGALVARIKGVRKKLTDELGFLIPAVHIRDNLDLAPSAYRISLMGVPIGEAEVHIDRDLAINPGQVFGKVTGIATQDPAFDLEAYWIEAGQREEAQMLGYTVVDAATVVATHLSQLLKKYAHELLGHEETQALLDRLAISAPKLVEELTPKTLPMSVVARVLQNLLEEGISVKNIRRIAETLAERGAKSQEPDALSAAVRVSLGRSIVQNVAGMRSELPVLTLEPELERILNESTRDGTSMGLEPGLVERLHESLNTEAQKQEVNGEPAVLLVPPPLRPWLARMMRGIRNLHVLAYNEIPDDKRIQMIGAVS
;
A
#
# COMPACT_ATOMS: atom_id res chain seq x y z
N PHE A 1 19.58 -13.91 14.78
CA PHE A 1 20.13 -12.53 14.87
C PHE A 1 21.64 -12.43 15.21
N GLY A 2 22.30 -13.41 15.85
CA GLY A 2 23.62 -13.20 16.50
C GLY A 2 24.90 -13.06 15.65
N VAL A 3 24.87 -13.20 14.31
CA VAL A 3 26.12 -13.24 13.52
C VAL A 3 26.64 -11.86 13.12
N PHE A 4 25.75 -10.87 12.94
CA PHE A 4 26.16 -9.55 12.42
C PHE A 4 27.04 -8.73 13.39
N PRO A 5 26.71 -8.59 14.68
CA PRO A 5 27.60 -7.90 15.63
C PRO A 5 28.99 -8.54 15.66
N THR A 6 29.05 -9.88 15.55
CA THR A 6 30.30 -10.64 15.48
C THR A 6 31.07 -10.38 14.18
N ILE A 7 30.39 -10.33 13.03
CA ILE A 7 31.02 -9.97 11.74
C ILE A 7 31.56 -8.55 11.80
N LEU A 8 30.80 -7.61 12.34
CA LEU A 8 31.21 -6.22 12.49
C LEU A 8 32.49 -6.12 13.34
N LEU A 9 32.52 -6.82 14.48
CA LEU A 9 33.70 -6.89 15.34
C LEU A 9 34.90 -7.50 14.59
N LEU A 10 34.72 -8.62 13.89
CA LEU A 10 35.78 -9.27 13.13
C LEU A 10 36.33 -8.37 12.00
N VAL A 11 35.46 -7.69 11.25
CA VAL A 11 35.86 -6.78 10.17
C VAL A 11 36.60 -5.57 10.72
N THR A 12 36.15 -4.99 11.84
CA THR A 12 36.87 -3.88 12.49
C THR A 12 38.26 -4.32 13.00
N LEU A 13 38.39 -5.52 13.58
CA LEU A 13 39.67 -6.05 14.00
C LEU A 13 40.61 -6.32 12.82
N LEU A 14 40.11 -6.94 11.75
CA LEU A 14 40.88 -7.20 10.54
C LEU A 14 41.43 -5.89 9.96
N ARG A 15 40.61 -4.84 9.92
CA ARG A 15 41.04 -3.51 9.47
C ARG A 15 42.12 -2.92 10.36
N LEU A 16 41.96 -2.99 11.69
CA LEU A 16 42.97 -2.46 12.61
C LEU A 16 44.32 -3.16 12.42
N VAL A 17 44.30 -4.48 12.21
CA VAL A 17 45.50 -5.27 11.87
C VAL A 17 46.12 -4.81 10.55
N LEU A 18 45.31 -4.58 9.52
CA LEU A 18 45.79 -4.07 8.23
C LEU A 18 46.41 -2.67 8.35
N ASN A 19 45.80 -1.76 9.13
CA ASN A 19 46.35 -0.42 9.38
C ASN A 19 47.68 -0.47 10.13
N ILE A 20 47.84 -1.40 11.08
CA ILE A 20 49.12 -1.61 11.77
C ILE A 20 50.17 -2.15 10.80
N ALA A 21 49.79 -3.09 9.93
CA ALA A 21 50.68 -3.65 8.93
C ALA A 21 51.13 -2.61 7.90
N SER A 22 50.21 -1.78 7.39
CA SER A 22 50.53 -0.69 6.45
C SER A 22 51.38 0.39 7.11
N THR A 23 51.05 0.80 8.34
CA THR A 23 51.87 1.72 9.16
C THR A 23 53.31 1.24 9.28
N ARG A 24 53.52 -0.05 9.56
CA ARG A 24 54.87 -0.61 9.62
C ARG A 24 55.61 -0.48 8.28
N VAL A 25 54.95 -0.77 7.17
CA VAL A 25 55.56 -0.64 5.83
C VAL A 25 55.86 0.82 5.49
N VAL A 26 54.93 1.73 5.78
CA VAL A 26 55.12 3.18 5.59
C VAL A 26 56.33 3.68 6.36
N LEU A 27 56.46 3.31 7.64
CA LEU A 27 57.58 3.76 8.48
C LEU A 27 58.93 3.12 8.09
N LEU A 28 58.94 1.83 7.74
CA LEU A 28 60.18 1.11 7.39
C LEU A 28 60.67 1.43 5.98
N GLU A 29 59.78 1.50 5.00
CA GLU A 29 60.14 1.56 3.58
C GLU A 29 59.82 2.90 2.93
N GLY A 30 59.10 3.81 3.60
CA GLY A 30 58.70 5.12 3.05
C GLY A 30 59.87 6.03 2.66
N HIS A 31 61.08 5.77 3.16
CA HIS A 31 62.29 6.47 2.75
C HIS A 31 62.74 6.13 1.32
N THR A 32 62.30 4.99 0.77
CA THR A 32 62.65 4.52 -0.59
C THR A 32 61.79 5.13 -1.70
N GLY A 33 60.76 5.90 -1.35
CA GLY A 33 59.86 6.59 -2.29
C GLY A 33 58.37 6.33 -2.02
N THR A 34 57.51 6.96 -2.82
CA THR A 34 56.03 6.88 -2.70
C THR A 34 55.45 5.50 -3.05
N ALA A 35 56.19 4.66 -3.79
CA ALA A 35 55.76 3.32 -4.17
C ALA A 35 55.91 2.27 -3.06
N ALA A 36 56.57 2.61 -1.95
CA ALA A 36 56.98 1.67 -0.91
C ALA A 36 55.81 1.02 -0.15
N ALA A 37 54.71 1.74 0.09
CA ALA A 37 53.56 1.22 0.84
C ALA A 37 52.57 0.40 -0.02
N GLY A 38 52.86 0.24 -1.31
CA GLY A 38 52.01 -0.46 -2.27
C GLY A 38 51.19 0.46 -3.16
N LYS A 39 50.96 0.01 -4.40
CA LYS A 39 50.35 0.80 -5.49
C LYS A 39 48.95 1.33 -5.19
N VAL A 40 48.20 0.69 -4.30
CA VAL A 40 46.87 1.17 -3.89
C VAL A 40 47.01 2.42 -3.03
N ILE A 41 47.87 2.37 -2.01
CA ILE A 41 48.10 3.48 -1.08
C ILE A 41 48.66 4.69 -1.83
N GLU A 42 49.65 4.47 -2.70
CA GLU A 42 50.23 5.51 -3.55
C GLU A 42 49.17 6.20 -4.44
N ALA A 43 48.37 5.41 -5.17
CA ALA A 43 47.35 5.95 -6.08
C ALA A 43 46.25 6.75 -5.35
N PHE A 44 45.81 6.29 -4.18
CA PHE A 44 44.83 7.03 -3.38
C PHE A 44 45.43 8.32 -2.79
N GLY A 45 46.71 8.30 -2.42
CA GLY A 45 47.44 9.47 -1.96
C GLY A 45 47.59 10.52 -3.06
N GLU A 46 48.04 10.11 -4.25
CA GLU A 46 48.19 11.02 -5.41
C GLU A 46 46.86 11.62 -5.87
N PHE A 47 45.79 10.81 -5.89
CA PHE A 47 44.45 11.27 -6.30
C PHE A 47 43.93 12.45 -5.46
N VAL A 48 44.14 12.41 -4.14
CA VAL A 48 43.65 13.46 -3.23
C VAL A 48 44.60 14.64 -3.13
N VAL A 49 45.91 14.40 -3.26
CA VAL A 49 46.92 15.46 -3.17
C VAL A 49 46.95 16.32 -4.44
N GLY A 50 46.71 15.75 -5.63
CA GLY A 50 46.60 16.50 -6.89
C GLY A 50 47.82 17.39 -7.21
N GLY A 51 49.00 17.04 -6.67
CA GLY A 51 50.23 17.82 -6.78
C GLY A 51 50.45 18.91 -5.72
N ASN A 52 49.51 19.15 -4.80
CA ASN A 52 49.66 20.10 -3.70
C ASN A 52 49.35 19.45 -2.33
N TYR A 53 50.41 19.15 -1.57
CA TYR A 53 50.34 18.48 -0.27
C TYR A 53 49.53 19.24 0.77
N ALA A 54 49.56 20.58 0.74
CA ALA A 54 48.78 21.40 1.66
C ALA A 54 47.27 21.26 1.38
N VAL A 55 46.88 21.25 0.11
CA VAL A 55 45.48 21.01 -0.30
C VAL A 55 45.05 19.58 0.03
N GLY A 56 45.89 18.59 -0.25
CA GLY A 56 45.63 17.20 0.09
C GLY A 56 45.40 16.98 1.58
N LEU A 57 46.20 17.61 2.45
CA LEU A 57 46.07 17.53 3.90
C LEU A 57 44.77 18.19 4.40
N VAL A 58 44.35 19.30 3.80
CA VAL A 58 43.06 19.96 4.11
C VAL A 58 41.87 19.09 3.69
N ILE A 59 41.86 18.57 2.46
CA ILE A 59 40.78 17.69 1.96
C ILE A 59 40.69 16.42 2.81
N PHE A 60 41.84 15.81 3.11
CA PHE A 60 41.90 14.66 3.98
C PHE A 60 41.39 14.96 5.39
N GLY A 61 41.76 16.11 5.98
CA GLY A 61 41.25 16.58 7.26
C GLY A 61 39.72 16.72 7.27
N ILE A 62 39.12 17.26 6.20
CA ILE A 62 37.66 17.35 6.04
C ILE A 62 37.03 15.95 6.01
N LEU A 63 37.62 15.00 5.27
CA LEU A 63 37.13 13.62 5.22
C LEU A 63 37.22 12.90 6.58
N VAL A 64 38.27 13.17 7.35
CA VAL A 64 38.41 12.70 8.74
C VAL A 64 37.31 13.29 9.63
N ILE A 65 37.05 14.60 9.53
CA ILE A 65 35.99 15.27 10.31
C ILE A 65 34.61 14.69 9.95
N ILE A 66 34.30 14.54 8.66
CA ILE A 66 33.01 13.98 8.22
C ILE A 66 32.83 12.55 8.76
N ASN A 67 33.83 11.69 8.59
CA ASN A 67 33.75 10.30 9.05
C ASN A 67 33.63 10.20 10.58
N PHE A 68 34.38 11.01 11.33
CA PHE A 68 34.38 10.93 12.79
C PHE A 68 33.18 11.65 13.43
N VAL A 69 32.97 12.93 13.08
CA VAL A 69 31.99 13.80 13.74
C VAL A 69 30.57 13.55 13.25
N VAL A 70 30.39 13.31 11.94
CA VAL A 70 29.05 13.14 11.36
C VAL A 70 28.67 11.67 11.37
N VAL A 71 29.49 10.81 10.76
CA VAL A 71 29.12 9.41 10.51
C VAL A 71 29.27 8.55 11.75
N THR A 72 30.47 8.43 12.32
CA THR A 72 30.74 7.56 13.49
C THR A 72 29.98 8.02 14.73
N LYS A 73 30.00 9.32 15.05
CA LYS A 73 29.26 9.88 16.20
C LYS A 73 27.74 9.93 15.99
N GLY A 74 27.29 10.04 14.73
CA GLY A 74 25.87 9.95 14.37
C GLY A 74 25.34 8.52 14.53
N ALA A 75 26.01 7.55 13.89
CA ALA A 75 25.67 6.13 13.96
C ALA A 75 25.71 5.60 15.40
N GLY A 76 26.71 6.00 16.19
CA GLY A 76 26.79 5.63 17.61
C GLY A 76 25.58 6.13 18.42
N ARG A 77 25.17 7.39 18.24
CA ARG A 77 23.99 7.94 18.94
C ARG A 77 22.69 7.26 18.51
N VAL A 78 22.53 6.97 17.22
CA VAL A 78 21.36 6.25 16.72
C VAL A 78 21.31 4.83 17.28
N SER A 79 22.44 4.12 17.27
CA SER A 79 22.53 2.76 17.82
C SER A 79 22.27 2.72 19.33
N GLU A 80 22.85 3.65 20.10
CA GLU A 80 22.68 3.75 21.56
C GLU A 80 21.23 4.04 21.93
N VAL A 81 20.61 5.02 21.27
CA VAL A 81 19.23 5.45 21.56
C VAL A 81 18.22 4.37 21.15
N THR A 82 18.38 3.77 19.97
CA THR A 82 17.51 2.69 19.51
C THR A 82 17.64 1.45 20.38
N ALA A 83 18.87 1.04 20.73
CA ALA A 83 19.10 -0.09 21.61
C ALA A 83 18.49 0.16 22.99
N ARG A 84 18.71 1.35 23.56
CA ARG A 84 18.16 1.71 24.87
C ARG A 84 16.64 1.71 24.88
N PHE A 85 15.98 2.39 23.94
CA PHE A 85 14.51 2.40 23.91
C PHE A 85 13.91 1.03 23.64
N THR A 86 14.56 0.21 22.82
CA THR A 86 14.08 -1.15 22.57
C THR A 86 14.26 -2.04 23.80
N LEU A 87 15.39 -1.92 24.51
CA LEU A 87 15.66 -2.65 25.76
C LEU A 87 14.76 -2.18 26.91
N ASP A 88 14.52 -0.88 27.04
CA ASP A 88 13.62 -0.29 28.04
C ASP A 88 12.16 -0.72 27.83
N ALA A 89 11.77 -1.07 26.59
CA ALA A 89 10.45 -1.59 26.25
C ALA A 89 10.28 -3.10 26.53
N MET A 90 11.35 -3.84 26.82
CA MET A 90 11.30 -5.30 27.00
C MET A 90 10.47 -5.76 28.18
N PRO A 91 10.54 -5.12 29.38
CA PRO A 91 9.65 -5.47 30.47
C PRO A 91 8.18 -5.33 30.09
N GLY A 92 7.82 -4.27 29.35
CA GLY A 92 6.46 -4.06 28.86
C GLY A 92 5.99 -5.15 27.89
N LYS A 93 6.85 -5.55 26.94
CA LYS A 93 6.56 -6.66 26.02
C LYS A 93 6.45 -8.02 26.76
N GLN A 94 7.29 -8.27 27.76
CA GLN A 94 7.21 -9.49 28.58
C GLN A 94 5.94 -9.52 29.43
N MET A 95 5.58 -8.40 30.06
CA MET A 95 4.35 -8.25 30.81
C MET A 95 3.10 -8.42 29.93
N ALA A 96 3.16 -7.98 28.66
CA ALA A 96 2.08 -8.22 27.70
C ALA A 96 1.91 -9.71 27.35
N ILE A 97 3.00 -10.46 27.19
CA ILE A 97 2.93 -11.93 27.01
C ILE A 97 2.35 -12.59 28.26
N ASP A 98 2.75 -12.15 29.45
CA ASP A 98 2.24 -12.68 30.71
C ASP A 98 0.75 -12.37 30.88
N ALA A 99 0.31 -11.18 30.46
CA ALA A 99 -1.10 -10.81 30.44
C ALA A 99 -1.90 -11.65 29.43
N ASP A 100 -1.39 -11.85 28.22
CA ASP A 100 -2.03 -12.67 27.18
C ASP A 100 -2.13 -14.15 27.60
N LEU A 101 -1.09 -14.67 28.25
CA LEU A 101 -1.06 -16.04 28.79
C LEU A 101 -2.05 -16.21 29.95
N ASN A 102 -2.11 -15.23 30.86
CA ASN A 102 -3.06 -15.24 31.97
C ASN A 102 -4.52 -15.03 31.51
N ALA A 103 -4.72 -14.32 30.40
CA ALA A 103 -6.03 -14.13 29.76
C ALA A 103 -6.46 -15.31 28.88
N GLY A 104 -5.61 -16.32 28.69
CA GLY A 104 -5.89 -17.49 27.86
C GLY A 104 -5.92 -17.22 26.35
N ILE A 105 -5.37 -16.08 25.90
CA ILE A 105 -5.29 -15.69 24.48
C ILE A 105 -4.19 -16.50 23.77
N ILE A 106 -3.13 -16.89 24.50
CA ILE A 106 -2.02 -17.70 24.01
C ILE A 106 -1.74 -18.88 24.94
N ASP A 107 -1.18 -19.97 24.39
CA ASP A 107 -0.76 -21.14 25.17
C ASP A 107 0.69 -21.01 25.70
N GLN A 108 1.11 -21.93 26.58
CA GLN A 108 2.44 -21.93 27.18
C GLN A 108 3.57 -22.07 26.16
N GLU A 109 3.37 -22.88 25.12
CA GLU A 109 4.37 -23.09 24.07
C GLU A 109 4.56 -21.82 23.22
N THR A 110 3.48 -21.13 22.86
CA THR A 110 3.52 -19.84 22.15
C THR A 110 4.11 -18.75 23.03
N ALA A 111 3.78 -18.69 24.32
CA ALA A 111 4.37 -17.75 25.26
C ALA A 111 5.89 -17.95 25.40
N LYS A 112 6.35 -19.22 25.47
CA LYS A 112 7.77 -19.57 25.49
C LYS A 112 8.48 -19.18 24.19
N LEU A 113 7.86 -19.40 23.03
CA LEU A 113 8.38 -18.97 21.74
C LEU A 113 8.54 -17.45 21.68
N ARG A 114 7.49 -16.69 21.99
CA ARG A 114 7.50 -15.22 21.99
C ARG A 114 8.51 -14.65 22.99
N ARG A 115 8.65 -15.24 24.18
CA ARG A 115 9.69 -14.84 25.14
C ARG A 115 11.09 -15.10 24.60
N ARG A 116 11.30 -16.20 23.87
CA ARG A 116 12.57 -16.48 23.19
C ARG A 116 12.87 -15.43 22.12
N GLU A 117 11.87 -15.06 21.30
CA GLU A 117 12.02 -14.01 20.29
C GLU A 117 12.38 -12.65 20.91
N ILE A 118 11.73 -12.28 22.02
CA ILE A 118 12.10 -11.09 22.79
C ILE A 118 13.53 -11.22 23.34
N GLY A 119 13.92 -12.37 23.88
CA GLY A 119 15.29 -12.60 24.35
C GLY A 119 16.33 -12.42 23.24
N GLU A 120 16.09 -12.99 22.07
CA GLU A 120 16.96 -12.84 20.89
C GLU A 120 17.02 -11.39 20.38
N GLU A 121 15.91 -10.64 20.45
CA GLU A 121 15.86 -9.21 20.16
C GLU A 121 16.70 -8.42 21.17
N ALA A 122 16.62 -8.74 22.47
CA ALA A 122 17.42 -8.10 23.53
C ALA A 122 18.93 -8.31 23.31
N ASP A 123 19.33 -9.56 23.06
CA ASP A 123 20.73 -9.93 22.84
C ASP A 123 21.30 -9.24 21.61
N PHE A 124 20.50 -9.07 20.55
CA PHE A 124 20.90 -8.35 19.35
C PHE A 124 21.15 -6.86 19.61
N TYR A 125 20.21 -6.15 20.23
CA TYR A 125 20.39 -4.72 20.50
C TYR A 125 21.48 -4.46 21.55
N GLY A 126 21.63 -5.36 22.54
CA GLY A 126 22.74 -5.31 23.50
C GLY A 126 24.11 -5.52 22.85
N SER A 127 24.24 -6.52 21.97
CA SER A 127 25.49 -6.77 21.24
C SER A 127 25.79 -5.70 20.19
N MET A 128 24.78 -5.07 19.59
CA MET A 128 24.94 -3.93 18.68
C MET A 128 25.43 -2.66 19.37
N ASP A 129 24.90 -2.33 20.55
CA ASP A 129 25.42 -1.20 21.34
C ASP A 129 26.91 -1.41 21.65
N GLY A 130 27.29 -2.63 22.04
CA GLY A 130 28.70 -3.03 22.23
C GLY A 130 29.54 -2.89 20.96
N ALA A 131 29.11 -3.48 19.84
CA ALA A 131 29.80 -3.42 18.55
C ALA A 131 29.98 -1.97 18.04
N SER A 132 28.99 -1.10 18.24
CA SER A 132 29.06 0.31 17.83
C SER A 132 30.17 1.10 18.57
N LYS A 133 30.43 0.76 19.84
CA LYS A 133 31.53 1.35 20.63
C LYS A 133 32.90 0.93 20.10
N PHE A 134 33.03 -0.28 19.56
CA PHE A 134 34.26 -0.72 18.88
C PHE A 134 34.53 0.05 17.58
N VAL A 135 33.50 0.33 16.77
CA VAL A 135 33.63 1.14 15.55
C VAL A 135 34.13 2.55 15.88
N ARG A 136 33.65 3.13 16.99
CA ARG A 136 34.16 4.41 17.49
C ARG A 136 35.62 4.35 17.90
N GLY A 137 36.01 3.28 18.61
CA GLY A 137 37.40 3.05 19.02
C GLY A 137 38.36 2.95 17.82
N ASP A 138 37.94 2.28 16.76
CA ASP A 138 38.70 2.19 15.52
C ASP A 138 38.90 3.56 14.84
N ALA A 139 37.86 4.39 14.77
CA ALA A 139 37.98 5.71 14.16
C ALA A 139 38.96 6.62 14.93
N VAL A 140 39.03 6.49 16.26
CA VAL A 140 40.04 7.17 17.08
C VAL A 140 41.44 6.60 16.80
N ALA A 141 41.58 5.28 16.72
CA ALA A 141 42.85 4.63 16.40
C ALA A 141 43.38 5.05 15.03
N GLY A 142 42.53 5.17 14.01
CA GLY A 142 42.91 5.66 12.68
C GLY A 142 43.47 7.09 12.70
N ILE A 143 42.89 7.99 13.50
CA ILE A 143 43.42 9.34 13.69
C ILE A 143 44.78 9.32 14.39
N LEU A 144 44.95 8.47 15.41
CA LEU A 144 46.23 8.34 16.11
C LEU A 144 47.33 7.77 15.18
N ILE A 145 47.00 6.74 14.41
CA ILE A 145 47.90 6.15 13.41
C ILE A 145 48.36 7.19 12.39
N LEU A 146 47.46 8.06 11.93
CA LEU A 146 47.79 9.18 11.05
C LEU A 146 48.89 10.08 11.65
N PHE A 147 48.70 10.53 12.90
CA PHE A 147 49.68 11.38 13.57
C PHE A 147 51.02 10.67 13.77
N ILE A 148 50.97 9.38 14.14
CA ILE A 148 52.16 8.55 14.32
C ILE A 148 52.92 8.40 12.99
N ASN A 149 52.23 8.20 11.88
CA ASN A 149 52.87 8.00 10.58
C ASN A 149 53.48 9.30 10.04
N ILE A 150 52.83 10.44 10.22
CA ILE A 150 53.39 11.75 9.81
C ILE A 150 54.59 12.11 10.67
N ILE A 151 54.44 12.10 12.00
CA ILE A 151 55.50 12.55 12.93
C ILE A 151 56.64 11.54 12.99
N GLY A 152 56.32 10.26 13.16
CA GLY A 152 57.29 9.18 13.21
C GLY A 152 58.03 9.00 11.89
N GLY A 153 57.32 9.11 10.76
CA GLY A 153 57.90 9.08 9.43
C GLY A 153 58.86 10.23 9.18
N LEU A 154 58.50 11.44 9.61
CA LEU A 154 59.39 12.61 9.51
C LEU A 154 60.69 12.40 10.31
N ILE A 155 60.58 11.95 11.57
CA ILE A 155 61.74 11.68 12.44
C ILE A 155 62.62 10.59 11.85
N ILE A 156 62.05 9.45 11.44
CA ILE A 156 62.78 8.31 10.87
C ILE A 156 63.44 8.73 9.54
N GLY A 157 62.71 9.42 8.67
CA GLY A 157 63.20 9.89 7.38
C GLY A 157 64.38 10.84 7.50
N THR A 158 64.30 11.86 8.37
CA THR A 158 65.37 12.86 8.50
C THR A 158 66.52 12.41 9.41
N ALA A 159 66.25 11.63 10.45
CA ALA A 159 67.26 11.27 11.46
C ALA A 159 67.95 9.92 11.24
N GLN A 160 67.31 8.98 10.54
CA GLN A 160 67.87 7.64 10.29
C GLN A 160 68.22 7.37 8.82
N HIS A 161 67.59 8.08 7.87
CA HIS A 161 67.74 7.84 6.43
C HIS A 161 68.25 9.06 5.64
N ASP A 162 68.76 10.10 6.32
CA ASP A 162 69.35 11.32 5.72
C ASP A 162 68.49 12.02 4.66
N LEU A 163 67.15 11.87 4.73
CA LEU A 163 66.25 12.58 3.82
C LEU A 163 66.18 14.06 4.19
N THR A 164 66.06 14.91 3.17
CA THR A 164 65.72 16.32 3.39
C THR A 164 64.34 16.43 4.01
N LEU A 165 64.11 17.46 4.84
CA LEU A 165 62.82 17.68 5.50
C LEU A 165 61.67 17.75 4.47
N GLU A 166 61.92 18.35 3.31
CA GLU A 166 60.95 18.45 2.23
C GLU A 166 60.62 17.08 1.60
N ALA A 167 61.63 16.25 1.31
CA ALA A 167 61.42 14.91 0.76
C ALA A 167 60.75 13.97 1.77
N ALA A 168 61.11 14.04 3.05
CA ALA A 168 60.47 13.28 4.10
C ALA A 168 59.00 13.71 4.30
N MET A 169 58.73 15.02 4.31
CA MET A 169 57.35 15.51 4.35
C MET A 169 56.56 15.05 3.13
N HIS A 170 57.13 15.08 1.93
CA HIS A 170 56.47 14.63 0.71
C HIS A 170 56.09 13.13 0.78
N ASN A 171 57.07 12.25 0.99
CA ASN A 171 56.86 10.81 0.93
C ASN A 171 55.92 10.34 2.05
N TYR A 172 56.23 10.71 3.31
CA TYR A 172 55.46 10.21 4.45
C TYR A 172 54.07 10.84 4.53
N THR A 173 53.88 12.10 4.13
CA THR A 173 52.53 12.70 4.11
C THR A 173 51.66 12.09 3.02
N LEU A 174 52.20 11.87 1.81
CA LEU A 174 51.45 11.25 0.72
C LEU A 174 51.06 9.81 1.05
N LEU A 175 52.00 9.01 1.54
CA LEU A 175 51.76 7.63 1.95
C LEU A 175 50.74 7.55 3.10
N THR A 176 50.81 8.47 4.05
CA THR A 176 49.91 8.49 5.20
C THR A 176 48.48 8.93 4.83
N ILE A 177 48.33 9.91 3.93
CA ILE A 177 47.01 10.29 3.38
C ILE A 177 46.42 9.13 2.57
N GLY A 178 47.23 8.49 1.73
CA GLY A 178 46.81 7.33 0.94
C GLY A 178 46.34 6.17 1.80
N ASP A 179 47.12 5.80 2.82
CA ASP A 179 46.79 4.73 3.78
C ASP A 179 45.51 5.06 4.55
N GLY A 180 45.40 6.30 5.02
CA GLY A 180 44.21 6.82 5.68
C GLY A 180 42.95 6.70 4.81
N LEU A 181 43.01 7.06 3.53
CA LEU A 181 41.88 6.98 2.60
C LEU A 181 41.46 5.54 2.30
N VAL A 182 42.42 4.64 2.11
CA VAL A 182 42.18 3.21 1.88
C VAL A 182 41.48 2.59 3.09
N ALA A 183 41.83 3.02 4.31
CA ALA A 183 41.17 2.59 5.54
C ALA A 183 39.79 3.27 5.76
N GLN A 184 39.61 4.51 5.30
CA GLN A 184 38.41 5.33 5.55
C GLN A 184 37.19 4.89 4.74
N ILE A 185 37.36 4.55 3.45
CA ILE A 185 36.24 4.24 2.56
C ILE A 185 35.44 3.03 3.05
N PRO A 186 36.08 1.88 3.41
CA PRO A 186 35.37 0.75 4.00
C PRO A 186 34.69 1.10 5.32
N SER A 187 35.30 2.00 6.12
CA SER A 187 34.71 2.48 7.38
C SER A 187 33.37 3.16 7.19
N LEU A 188 33.32 4.05 6.20
CA LEU A 188 32.14 4.85 5.92
C LEU A 188 31.01 3.97 5.39
N LEU A 189 31.33 3.01 4.52
CA LEU A 189 30.38 2.03 4.01
C LEU A 189 29.84 1.13 5.13
N LEU A 190 30.71 0.64 6.02
CA LEU A 190 30.32 -0.20 7.15
C LEU A 190 29.45 0.57 8.14
N SER A 191 29.81 1.81 8.49
CA SER A 191 29.03 2.65 9.39
C SER A 191 27.65 3.01 8.81
N THR A 192 27.58 3.25 7.50
CA THR A 192 26.30 3.51 6.80
C THR A 192 25.43 2.25 6.76
N ALA A 193 26.00 1.07 6.49
CA ALA A 193 25.28 -0.20 6.50
C ALA A 193 24.69 -0.49 7.89
N VAL A 194 25.44 -0.23 8.96
CA VAL A 194 24.96 -0.34 10.35
C VAL A 194 23.78 0.60 10.59
N ALA A 195 23.88 1.86 10.17
CA ALA A 195 22.81 2.85 10.34
C ALA A 195 21.51 2.46 9.60
N ILE A 196 21.62 1.94 8.36
CA ILE A 196 20.46 1.48 7.57
C ILE A 196 19.80 0.25 8.23
N ILE A 197 20.60 -0.67 8.76
CA ILE A 197 20.08 -1.89 9.38
C ILE A 197 19.38 -1.59 10.71
N VAL A 198 19.97 -0.73 11.54
CA VAL A 198 19.38 -0.32 12.84
C VAL A 198 18.06 0.44 12.66
N THR A 199 17.83 1.06 11.50
CA THR A 199 16.63 1.87 11.23
C THR A 199 15.49 1.10 10.54
N ARG A 200 15.68 -0.17 10.17
CA ARG A 200 14.66 -0.98 9.48
C ARG A 200 14.11 -2.05 10.42
N MET A 201 12.79 -2.04 10.67
CA MET A 201 12.11 -3.09 11.45
C MET A 201 12.38 -4.47 10.84
N SER A 202 12.96 -5.39 11.62
CA SER A 202 13.36 -6.71 11.12
C SER A 202 12.62 -7.84 11.84
N ARG A 203 11.94 -8.68 11.05
CA ARG A 203 11.33 -9.95 11.49
C ARG A 203 12.38 -11.05 11.73
N SER A 204 11.96 -12.06 12.49
CA SER A 204 12.72 -13.23 12.93
C SER A 204 12.86 -14.27 11.81
N GLN A 205 14.07 -14.41 11.24
CA GLN A 205 14.59 -15.69 10.74
C GLN A 205 16.09 -15.59 10.44
N ASP A 206 16.73 -16.74 10.23
CA ASP A 206 18.18 -16.99 10.16
C ASP A 206 18.99 -16.07 9.24
N MET A 207 19.19 -14.82 9.67
CA MET A 207 19.88 -13.78 8.91
C MET A 207 21.35 -14.14 8.62
N GLY A 208 22.01 -14.98 9.43
CA GLY A 208 23.42 -15.32 9.21
C GLY A 208 23.65 -16.16 7.95
N SER A 209 22.93 -17.29 7.84
CA SER A 209 22.97 -18.15 6.67
C SER A 209 22.20 -17.54 5.51
N GLN A 210 21.10 -16.82 5.76
CA GLN A 210 20.33 -16.12 4.72
C GLN A 210 21.04 -14.89 4.17
N MET A 211 21.83 -14.14 4.94
CA MET A 211 22.58 -12.98 4.43
C MET A 211 23.81 -13.42 3.65
N MET A 212 24.53 -14.46 4.10
CA MET A 212 25.58 -15.06 3.26
C MET A 212 24.99 -15.70 2.01
N ALA A 213 23.86 -16.40 2.13
CA ALA A 213 23.13 -16.87 0.97
C ALA A 213 22.71 -15.69 0.09
N GLN A 214 22.08 -14.63 0.57
CA GLN A 214 21.60 -13.49 -0.24
C GLN A 214 22.73 -12.67 -0.86
N LEU A 215 23.83 -12.42 -0.15
CA LEU A 215 25.01 -11.71 -0.68
C LEU A 215 25.61 -12.48 -1.87
N PHE A 216 25.64 -13.81 -1.80
CA PHE A 216 26.17 -14.70 -2.85
C PHE A 216 25.09 -15.38 -3.71
N ALA A 217 23.79 -15.11 -3.51
CA ALA A 217 22.65 -15.69 -4.26
C ALA A 217 21.89 -14.63 -5.05
N ASP A 218 21.94 -13.36 -4.65
CA ASP A 218 21.37 -12.27 -5.44
C ASP A 218 22.35 -11.80 -6.51
N HIS A 219 21.98 -12.00 -7.77
CA HIS A 219 22.75 -11.54 -8.91
C HIS A 219 22.92 -10.01 -8.92
N ARG A 220 22.00 -9.26 -8.30
CA ARG A 220 22.03 -7.79 -8.29
C ARG A 220 23.19 -7.26 -7.46
N THR A 221 23.42 -7.83 -6.28
CA THR A 221 24.55 -7.47 -5.41
C THR A 221 25.88 -7.68 -6.12
N MET A 222 26.07 -8.83 -6.76
CA MET A 222 27.29 -9.14 -7.51
C MET A 222 27.51 -8.22 -8.72
N ILE A 223 26.45 -7.80 -9.41
CA ILE A 223 26.54 -6.82 -10.50
C ILE A 223 26.98 -5.45 -9.95
N VAL A 224 26.38 -4.99 -8.86
CA VAL A 224 26.74 -3.70 -8.24
C VAL A 224 28.22 -3.72 -7.82
N THR A 225 28.66 -4.77 -7.13
CA THR A 225 30.07 -4.94 -6.75
C THR A 225 30.99 -4.96 -7.97
N ALA A 226 30.66 -5.72 -9.02
CA ALA A 226 31.44 -5.76 -10.26
C ALA A 226 31.52 -4.38 -10.94
N SER A 227 30.43 -3.62 -10.97
CA SER A 227 30.42 -2.27 -11.55
C SER A 227 31.30 -1.29 -10.77
N VAL A 228 31.26 -1.30 -9.43
CA VAL A 228 32.12 -0.46 -8.60
C VAL A 228 33.60 -0.81 -8.80
N LEU A 229 33.94 -2.10 -8.81
CA LEU A 229 35.32 -2.57 -9.06
C LEU A 229 35.80 -2.22 -10.47
N THR A 230 34.91 -2.24 -11.46
CA THR A 230 35.24 -1.83 -12.84
C THR A 230 35.53 -0.34 -12.92
N VAL A 231 34.71 0.49 -12.28
CA VAL A 231 34.94 1.95 -12.21
C VAL A 231 36.26 2.24 -11.53
N LEU A 232 36.56 1.58 -10.40
CA LEU A 232 37.85 1.72 -9.70
C LEU A 232 39.04 1.26 -10.56
N GLY A 233 38.90 0.16 -11.30
CA GLY A 233 39.95 -0.37 -12.17
C GLY A 233 40.19 0.41 -13.46
N ILE A 234 39.32 1.37 -13.81
CA ILE A 234 39.49 2.28 -14.96
C ILE A 234 40.24 3.55 -14.55
N ILE A 235 40.32 3.86 -13.25
CA ILE A 235 41.01 5.06 -12.75
C ILE A 235 42.51 4.93 -13.02
N PRO A 236 43.13 5.87 -13.76
CA PRO A 236 44.56 5.84 -14.05
C PRO A 236 45.37 5.94 -12.74
N GLY A 237 46.42 5.12 -12.62
CA GLY A 237 47.27 5.04 -11.42
C GLY A 237 46.93 3.88 -10.48
N MET A 238 45.71 3.32 -10.53
CA MET A 238 45.36 2.15 -9.72
C MET A 238 45.97 0.84 -10.26
N PRO A 239 46.11 -0.22 -9.43
CA PRO A 239 46.47 -1.55 -9.90
C PRO A 239 45.32 -2.18 -10.70
N ASN A 240 45.16 -1.72 -11.94
CA ASN A 240 44.04 -2.05 -12.83
C ASN A 240 43.86 -3.55 -13.04
N MET A 241 44.96 -4.31 -13.13
CA MET A 241 44.90 -5.77 -13.23
C MET A 241 44.21 -6.42 -12.02
N ALA A 242 44.47 -5.94 -10.80
CA ALA A 242 43.87 -6.51 -9.59
C ALA A 242 42.36 -6.21 -9.54
N PHE A 243 41.95 -4.95 -9.74
CA PHE A 243 40.54 -4.56 -9.68
C PHE A 243 39.71 -5.12 -10.85
N LEU A 244 40.25 -5.11 -12.08
CA LEU A 244 39.54 -5.66 -13.24
C LEU A 244 39.44 -7.20 -13.18
N SER A 245 40.45 -7.90 -12.64
CA SER A 245 40.35 -9.36 -12.44
C SER A 245 39.29 -9.73 -11.40
N LEU A 246 39.18 -8.96 -10.31
CA LEU A 246 38.15 -9.15 -9.29
C LEU A 246 36.75 -8.78 -9.83
N ALA A 247 36.65 -7.70 -10.61
CA ALA A 247 35.42 -7.29 -11.27
C ALA A 247 34.94 -8.37 -12.27
N ALA A 248 35.86 -8.95 -13.04
CA ALA A 248 35.56 -10.05 -13.96
C ALA A 248 35.10 -11.31 -13.20
N LEU A 249 35.70 -11.63 -12.06
CA LEU A 249 35.28 -12.75 -11.21
C LEU A 249 33.86 -12.56 -10.66
N CYS A 250 33.55 -11.38 -10.12
CA CYS A 250 32.21 -11.03 -9.64
C CYS A 250 31.17 -11.01 -10.78
N GLY A 251 31.54 -10.47 -11.95
CA GLY A 251 30.70 -10.47 -13.14
C GLY A 251 30.42 -11.88 -13.66
N PHE A 252 31.43 -12.75 -13.67
CA PHE A 252 31.30 -14.17 -14.03
C PHE A 252 30.41 -14.93 -13.04
N ALA A 253 30.57 -14.68 -11.73
CA ALA A 253 29.69 -15.24 -10.71
C ALA A 253 28.23 -14.81 -10.93
N ALA A 254 27.98 -13.51 -11.15
CA ALA A 254 26.65 -12.98 -11.44
C ALA A 254 26.03 -13.59 -12.71
N TRP A 255 26.82 -13.74 -13.77
CA TRP A 255 26.38 -14.37 -15.02
C TRP A 255 26.02 -15.84 -14.82
N ARG A 256 26.86 -16.61 -14.13
CA ARG A 256 26.60 -18.03 -13.81
C ARG A 256 25.32 -18.20 -12.97
N MET A 257 25.06 -17.28 -12.04
CA MET A 257 23.85 -17.28 -11.21
C MET A 257 22.59 -16.95 -12.03
N LYS A 258 22.69 -16.03 -12.99
CA LYS A 258 21.62 -15.72 -13.95
C LYS A 258 21.31 -16.92 -14.85
N VAL A 259 22.33 -17.59 -15.39
CA VAL A 259 22.18 -18.77 -16.25
C VAL A 259 21.56 -19.95 -15.48
N LYS A 260 21.97 -20.19 -14.22
CA LYS A 260 21.39 -21.25 -13.39
C LYS A 260 19.93 -20.99 -12.99
N ARG A 261 19.49 -19.71 -13.01
CA ARG A 261 18.10 -19.29 -12.78
C ARG A 261 17.25 -19.39 -14.04
N SER A 262 17.76 -18.96 -15.21
CA SER A 262 17.10 -19.19 -16.50
C SER A 262 17.04 -20.67 -16.89
N ALA A 263 18.00 -21.51 -16.47
CA ALA A 263 17.93 -22.96 -16.69
C ALA A 263 16.88 -23.67 -15.81
N ARG A 264 16.34 -23.00 -14.78
CA ARG A 264 15.19 -23.46 -13.99
C ARG A 264 13.85 -22.90 -14.49
N GLU A 265 13.86 -21.96 -15.42
CA GLU A 265 12.70 -21.37 -16.08
C GLU A 265 12.73 -21.76 -17.57
N GLY A 266 12.44 -23.03 -17.87
CA GLY A 266 12.10 -23.53 -19.20
C GLY A 266 10.57 -23.65 -19.39
N PRO A 267 10.07 -23.80 -20.63
CA PRO A 267 8.64 -23.68 -20.98
C PRO A 267 7.76 -24.71 -20.23
N PRO A 268 6.45 -24.44 -20.04
CA PRO A 268 5.59 -25.26 -19.20
C PRO A 268 5.45 -26.66 -19.81
N ALA A 269 6.09 -27.65 -19.16
CA ALA A 269 5.89 -29.04 -19.45
C ALA A 269 4.77 -29.58 -18.53
N VAL A 270 3.77 -30.19 -19.17
CA VAL A 270 2.65 -30.92 -18.56
C VAL A 270 3.17 -31.84 -17.44
N PRO A 271 2.65 -31.77 -16.20
CA PRO A 271 3.16 -32.61 -15.12
C PRO A 271 2.80 -34.08 -15.38
N GLN A 272 3.81 -34.91 -15.60
CA GLN A 272 3.70 -36.35 -15.40
C GLN A 272 3.86 -36.64 -13.91
N ASN A 273 2.77 -37.12 -13.31
CA ASN A 273 2.69 -37.60 -11.94
C ASN A 273 3.69 -38.74 -11.69
N ALA A 274 4.79 -38.43 -11.00
CA ALA A 274 5.30 -39.32 -9.95
C ALA A 274 4.73 -38.77 -8.62
N PRO A 275 4.28 -39.62 -7.68
CA PRO A 275 3.62 -39.16 -6.48
C PRO A 275 4.63 -38.44 -5.59
N ALA A 276 4.72 -37.11 -5.76
CA ALA A 276 5.21 -36.23 -4.72
C ALA A 276 4.27 -36.45 -3.53
N SER A 277 4.85 -36.74 -2.36
CA SER A 277 4.14 -36.51 -1.11
C SER A 277 3.56 -35.10 -1.19
N ILE A 278 2.23 -35.02 -1.26
CA ILE A 278 1.49 -33.76 -1.20
C ILE A 278 2.03 -33.08 0.05
N PRO A 279 2.71 -31.93 -0.06
CA PRO A 279 2.99 -31.12 1.12
C PRO A 279 1.65 -30.92 1.80
N ASP A 280 1.54 -31.28 3.08
CA ASP A 280 0.30 -31.05 3.82
C ASP A 280 -0.12 -29.60 3.59
N LEU A 281 -1.33 -29.41 3.06
CA LEU A 281 -1.88 -28.09 2.73
C LEU A 281 -1.68 -27.18 3.95
N GLY A 282 -0.88 -26.15 3.77
CA GLY A 282 -0.62 -25.16 4.80
C GLY A 282 -1.62 -24.01 4.69
N TRP A 283 -1.75 -23.22 5.76
CA TRP A 283 -2.47 -21.95 5.71
C TRP A 283 -1.94 -20.96 4.65
N GLN A 284 -0.75 -21.23 4.10
CA GLN A 284 -0.11 -20.44 3.03
C GLN A 284 -0.64 -20.78 1.63
N ASP A 285 -1.30 -21.92 1.47
CA ASP A 285 -1.91 -22.36 0.21
C ASP A 285 -3.37 -21.88 0.06
N VAL A 286 -3.89 -21.17 1.07
CA VAL A 286 -5.20 -20.53 1.00
C VAL A 286 -5.05 -19.23 0.21
N ASP A 287 -5.44 -19.27 -1.06
CA ASP A 287 -5.45 -18.09 -1.91
C ASP A 287 -6.36 -16.99 -1.31
N PRO A 288 -5.87 -15.74 -1.21
CA PRO A 288 -6.70 -14.64 -0.78
C PRO A 288 -7.82 -14.41 -1.80
N VAL A 289 -9.02 -14.17 -1.29
CA VAL A 289 -10.20 -13.93 -2.11
C VAL A 289 -10.15 -12.51 -2.69
N ASP A 290 -10.32 -12.38 -3.99
CA ASP A 290 -10.39 -11.07 -4.65
C ASP A 290 -11.67 -10.33 -4.20
N MET A 291 -11.52 -9.08 -3.75
CA MET A 291 -12.65 -8.24 -3.35
C MET A 291 -13.64 -8.02 -4.50
N VAL A 292 -13.12 -7.75 -5.70
CA VAL A 292 -13.92 -7.65 -6.93
C VAL A 292 -13.26 -8.47 -8.03
N GLY A 293 -13.98 -9.46 -8.55
CA GLY A 293 -13.56 -10.31 -9.66
C GLY A 293 -14.40 -10.06 -10.91
N LEU A 294 -13.75 -10.18 -12.07
CA LEU A 294 -14.38 -10.24 -13.38
C LEU A 294 -13.82 -11.47 -14.11
N GLU A 295 -14.63 -12.51 -14.19
CA GLU A 295 -14.32 -13.71 -14.96
C GLU A 295 -14.87 -13.55 -16.37
N VAL A 296 -14.06 -13.91 -17.37
CA VAL A 296 -14.43 -13.77 -18.79
C VAL A 296 -14.27 -15.07 -19.54
N GLY A 297 -15.25 -15.40 -20.38
CA GLY A 297 -15.15 -16.49 -21.34
C GLY A 297 -14.10 -16.21 -22.43
N TYR A 298 -13.61 -17.26 -23.09
CA TYR A 298 -12.44 -17.15 -23.97
C TYR A 298 -12.63 -16.20 -25.17
N ARG A 299 -13.87 -15.99 -25.67
CA ARG A 299 -14.10 -15.03 -26.77
C ARG A 299 -13.90 -13.59 -26.31
N LEU A 300 -14.04 -13.30 -25.02
CA LEU A 300 -13.90 -11.96 -24.44
C LEU A 300 -12.45 -11.59 -24.09
N ILE A 301 -11.51 -12.53 -24.15
CA ILE A 301 -10.07 -12.31 -23.90
C ILE A 301 -9.49 -11.12 -24.70
N PRO A 302 -9.82 -10.92 -26.00
CA PRO A 302 -9.32 -9.76 -26.75
C PRO A 302 -9.74 -8.41 -26.17
N LEU A 303 -10.89 -8.31 -25.48
CA LEU A 303 -11.33 -7.06 -24.86
C LEU A 303 -10.49 -6.67 -23.64
N VAL A 304 -9.85 -7.65 -22.99
CA VAL A 304 -9.06 -7.47 -21.77
C VAL A 304 -7.54 -7.44 -22.02
N ASP A 305 -7.09 -7.89 -23.19
CA ASP A 305 -5.68 -7.87 -23.57
C ASP A 305 -5.19 -6.45 -23.91
N ARG A 306 -4.25 -5.94 -23.11
CA ARG A 306 -3.64 -4.61 -23.32
C ARG A 306 -2.83 -4.50 -24.62
N ALA A 307 -2.36 -5.63 -25.17
CA ALA A 307 -1.64 -5.64 -26.44
C ALA A 307 -2.58 -5.48 -27.65
N ARG A 308 -3.89 -5.68 -27.46
CA ARG A 308 -4.94 -5.66 -28.49
C ARG A 308 -6.03 -4.64 -28.14
N ASP A 309 -5.61 -3.38 -27.95
CA ASP A 309 -6.47 -2.20 -27.66
C ASP A 309 -7.09 -2.15 -26.24
N GLY A 310 -7.32 -3.30 -25.58
CA GLY A 310 -7.63 -3.36 -24.14
C GLY A 310 -8.82 -2.50 -23.70
N ALA A 311 -9.82 -2.34 -24.58
CA ALA A 311 -10.92 -1.39 -24.41
C ALA A 311 -11.68 -1.58 -23.10
N LEU A 312 -11.87 -2.83 -22.65
CA LEU A 312 -12.57 -3.12 -21.39
C LEU A 312 -11.74 -2.68 -20.16
N VAL A 313 -10.43 -2.86 -20.17
CA VAL A 313 -9.53 -2.44 -19.07
C VAL A 313 -9.58 -0.93 -18.89
N ALA A 314 -9.56 -0.18 -20.00
CA ALA A 314 -9.67 1.29 -19.97
C ALA A 314 -11.03 1.73 -19.39
N ARG A 315 -12.12 1.09 -19.81
CA ARG A 315 -13.47 1.36 -19.30
C ARG A 315 -13.63 1.04 -17.82
N ILE A 316 -13.12 -0.11 -17.35
CA ILE A 316 -13.13 -0.49 -15.93
C ILE A 316 -12.37 0.54 -15.09
N LYS A 317 -11.22 1.03 -15.57
CA LYS A 317 -10.48 2.11 -14.88
C LYS A 317 -11.31 3.40 -14.82
N GLY A 318 -12.04 3.73 -15.87
CA GLY A 318 -12.97 4.86 -15.91
C GLY A 318 -14.13 4.71 -14.92
N VAL A 319 -14.75 3.53 -14.87
CA VAL A 319 -15.81 3.19 -13.90
C VAL A 319 -15.30 3.36 -12.48
N ARG A 320 -14.13 2.79 -12.17
CA ARG A 320 -13.53 2.88 -10.84
C ARG A 320 -13.28 4.34 -10.42
N LYS A 321 -12.76 5.16 -11.33
CA LYS A 321 -12.56 6.60 -11.08
C LYS A 321 -13.88 7.32 -10.82
N LYS A 322 -14.88 7.11 -11.69
CA LYS A 322 -16.20 7.74 -11.57
C LYS A 322 -16.86 7.38 -10.23
N LEU A 323 -16.89 6.10 -9.89
CA LEU A 323 -17.48 5.62 -8.63
C LEU A 323 -16.73 6.15 -7.41
N THR A 324 -15.40 6.24 -7.46
CA THR A 324 -14.63 6.86 -6.37
C THR A 324 -14.97 8.35 -6.19
N ASP A 325 -15.12 9.09 -7.28
CA ASP A 325 -15.47 10.51 -7.24
C ASP A 325 -16.92 10.77 -6.76
N GLU A 326 -17.82 9.83 -7.06
CA GLU A 326 -19.25 9.86 -6.71
C GLU A 326 -19.50 9.41 -5.27
N LEU A 327 -18.97 8.25 -4.87
CA LEU A 327 -19.21 7.64 -3.56
C LEU A 327 -18.30 8.21 -2.47
N GLY A 328 -17.12 8.73 -2.82
CA GLY A 328 -16.22 9.40 -1.89
C GLY A 328 -15.19 8.49 -1.21
N PHE A 329 -15.04 7.24 -1.66
CA PHE A 329 -13.97 6.32 -1.23
C PHE A 329 -13.34 5.58 -2.41
N LEU A 330 -12.12 5.07 -2.21
CA LEU A 330 -11.40 4.38 -3.27
C LEU A 330 -12.01 2.99 -3.51
N ILE A 331 -12.51 2.74 -4.71
CA ILE A 331 -13.06 1.45 -5.09
C ILE A 331 -11.89 0.46 -5.32
N PRO A 332 -11.96 -0.78 -4.79
CA PRO A 332 -10.93 -1.79 -4.98
C PRO A 332 -10.62 -2.09 -6.46
N ALA A 333 -9.44 -2.63 -6.71
CA ALA A 333 -9.08 -3.08 -8.06
C ALA A 333 -9.92 -4.28 -8.48
N VAL A 334 -10.33 -4.30 -9.75
CA VAL A 334 -11.08 -5.41 -10.36
C VAL A 334 -10.07 -6.39 -10.93
N HIS A 335 -10.05 -7.60 -10.38
CA HIS A 335 -9.20 -8.69 -10.86
C HIS A 335 -9.88 -9.40 -12.01
N ILE A 336 -9.24 -9.40 -13.18
CA ILE A 336 -9.78 -10.00 -14.39
C ILE A 336 -9.11 -11.36 -14.58
N ARG A 337 -9.90 -12.43 -14.71
CA ARG A 337 -9.42 -13.80 -14.91
C ARG A 337 -10.19 -14.44 -16.07
N ASP A 338 -9.53 -15.26 -16.87
CA ASP A 338 -10.24 -16.13 -17.81
C ASP A 338 -10.85 -17.32 -17.05
N ASN A 339 -12.06 -17.71 -17.44
CA ASN A 339 -12.72 -18.89 -16.90
C ASN A 339 -13.24 -19.75 -18.07
N LEU A 340 -12.65 -20.93 -18.24
CA LEU A 340 -12.99 -21.87 -19.30
C LEU A 340 -14.32 -22.61 -19.06
N ASP A 341 -14.84 -22.56 -17.83
CA ASP A 341 -16.15 -23.13 -17.48
C ASP A 341 -17.30 -22.20 -17.88
N LEU A 342 -17.02 -20.92 -18.17
CA LEU A 342 -18.01 -19.98 -18.68
C LEU A 342 -18.29 -20.21 -20.17
N ALA A 343 -19.51 -19.88 -20.60
CA ALA A 343 -19.84 -19.86 -22.01
C ALA A 343 -18.90 -18.90 -22.77
N PRO A 344 -18.60 -19.16 -24.06
CA PRO A 344 -17.57 -18.45 -24.81
C PRO A 344 -17.64 -16.92 -24.73
N SER A 345 -18.86 -16.39 -24.76
CA SER A 345 -19.16 -14.95 -24.79
C SER A 345 -19.78 -14.45 -23.47
N ALA A 346 -19.75 -15.26 -22.42
CA ALA A 346 -20.24 -14.89 -21.09
C ALA A 346 -19.15 -14.22 -20.25
N TYR A 347 -19.58 -13.39 -19.31
CA TYR A 347 -18.74 -12.87 -18.23
C TYR A 347 -19.49 -12.97 -16.91
N ARG A 348 -18.75 -13.08 -15.82
CA ARG A 348 -19.27 -13.16 -14.46
C ARG A 348 -18.55 -12.15 -13.58
N ILE A 349 -19.32 -11.40 -12.81
CA ILE A 349 -18.82 -10.43 -11.83
C ILE A 349 -18.99 -11.06 -10.46
N SER A 350 -17.91 -11.09 -9.68
CA SER A 350 -17.91 -11.62 -8.32
C SER A 350 -17.48 -10.55 -7.32
N LEU A 351 -18.04 -10.66 -6.12
CA LEU A 351 -17.69 -9.84 -4.96
C LEU A 351 -17.28 -10.78 -3.84
N MET A 352 -16.06 -10.60 -3.32
CA MET A 352 -15.49 -11.48 -2.30
C MET A 352 -15.64 -12.98 -2.66
N GLY A 353 -15.37 -13.31 -3.93
CA GLY A 353 -15.46 -14.68 -4.47
C GLY A 353 -16.87 -15.19 -4.76
N VAL A 354 -17.93 -14.44 -4.44
CA VAL A 354 -19.32 -14.83 -4.68
C VAL A 354 -19.84 -14.16 -5.96
N PRO A 355 -20.42 -14.91 -6.93
CA PRO A 355 -20.99 -14.32 -8.13
C PRO A 355 -22.21 -13.44 -7.79
N ILE A 356 -22.20 -12.20 -8.28
CA ILE A 356 -23.27 -11.22 -8.08
C ILE A 356 -23.96 -10.80 -9.39
N GLY A 357 -23.39 -11.15 -10.54
CA GLY A 357 -24.00 -10.92 -11.84
C GLY A 357 -23.29 -11.70 -12.94
N GLU A 358 -24.06 -12.15 -13.94
CA GLU A 358 -23.58 -12.89 -15.09
C GLU A 358 -24.40 -12.50 -16.31
N ALA A 359 -23.76 -12.32 -17.46
CA ALA A 359 -24.44 -12.02 -18.72
C ALA A 359 -23.58 -12.40 -19.93
N GLU A 360 -24.22 -12.48 -21.11
CA GLU A 360 -23.56 -12.73 -22.39
C GLU A 360 -23.43 -11.45 -23.22
N VAL A 361 -22.31 -11.29 -23.92
CA VAL A 361 -22.05 -10.15 -24.81
C VAL A 361 -21.45 -10.58 -26.13
N HIS A 362 -21.80 -9.91 -27.23
CA HIS A 362 -21.29 -10.21 -28.56
C HIS A 362 -20.30 -9.12 -29.01
N ILE A 363 -19.01 -9.46 -29.14
CA ILE A 363 -17.96 -8.49 -29.51
C ILE A 363 -18.15 -7.91 -30.92
N ASP A 364 -18.73 -8.70 -31.83
CA ASP A 364 -18.97 -8.35 -33.23
C ASP A 364 -20.26 -7.55 -33.45
N ARG A 365 -20.99 -7.22 -32.38
CA ARG A 365 -22.28 -6.53 -32.42
C ARG A 365 -22.33 -5.38 -31.43
N ASP A 366 -23.22 -4.44 -31.70
CA ASP A 366 -23.58 -3.37 -30.77
C ASP A 366 -24.91 -3.72 -30.08
N LEU A 367 -25.07 -3.28 -28.84
CA LEU A 367 -26.33 -3.41 -28.09
C LEU A 367 -27.17 -2.14 -28.29
N ALA A 368 -28.34 -2.29 -28.90
CA ALA A 368 -29.34 -1.24 -29.03
C ALA A 368 -30.38 -1.37 -27.91
N ILE A 369 -30.31 -0.47 -26.93
CA ILE A 369 -31.17 -0.45 -25.74
C ILE A 369 -32.39 0.44 -26.01
N ASN A 370 -33.59 -0.05 -25.70
CA ASN A 370 -34.83 0.70 -25.79
C ASN A 370 -35.08 1.48 -24.47
N PRO A 371 -34.98 2.82 -24.46
CA PRO A 371 -35.28 3.63 -23.28
C PRO A 371 -36.78 3.83 -23.03
N GLY A 372 -37.66 3.23 -23.85
CA GLY A 372 -39.13 3.30 -23.76
C GLY A 372 -39.78 4.17 -24.84
N GLN A 373 -39.03 5.08 -25.48
CA GLN A 373 -39.52 5.99 -26.52
C GLN A 373 -38.82 5.73 -27.86
N VAL A 374 -39.19 4.64 -28.55
CA VAL A 374 -38.61 4.26 -29.86
C VAL A 374 -39.67 4.26 -30.97
N PHE A 375 -39.25 4.61 -32.20
CA PHE A 375 -40.13 4.81 -33.36
C PHE A 375 -40.15 3.65 -34.37
N GLY A 376 -39.76 2.45 -33.93
CA GLY A 376 -39.72 1.24 -34.76
C GLY A 376 -38.92 0.14 -34.06
N LYS A 377 -38.95 -1.10 -34.60
CA LYS A 377 -38.11 -2.20 -34.12
C LYS A 377 -36.90 -2.36 -35.02
N VAL A 378 -35.73 -2.49 -34.41
CA VAL A 378 -34.48 -2.85 -35.11
C VAL A 378 -34.41 -4.36 -35.34
N THR A 379 -33.76 -4.79 -36.42
CA THR A 379 -33.55 -6.22 -36.69
C THR A 379 -32.27 -6.67 -36.00
N GLY A 380 -32.37 -7.61 -35.07
CA GLY A 380 -31.22 -8.11 -34.30
C GLY A 380 -31.61 -9.27 -33.37
N ILE A 381 -30.65 -9.73 -32.56
CA ILE A 381 -30.89 -10.78 -31.57
C ILE A 381 -31.50 -10.13 -30.32
N ALA A 382 -32.74 -10.48 -29.97
CA ALA A 382 -33.40 -9.93 -28.79
C ALA A 382 -32.71 -10.37 -27.50
N THR A 383 -32.55 -9.44 -26.56
CA THR A 383 -31.93 -9.65 -25.24
C THR A 383 -32.49 -8.63 -24.24
N GLN A 384 -32.03 -8.69 -23.00
CA GLN A 384 -32.20 -7.63 -22.01
C GLN A 384 -30.85 -6.97 -21.69
N ASP A 385 -30.86 -5.68 -21.38
CA ASP A 385 -29.70 -4.98 -20.85
C ASP A 385 -29.40 -5.46 -19.42
N PRO A 386 -28.17 -5.92 -19.11
CA PRO A 386 -27.86 -6.49 -17.81
C PRO A 386 -27.79 -5.47 -16.67
N ALA A 387 -27.73 -4.16 -16.96
CA ALA A 387 -27.59 -3.13 -15.94
C ALA A 387 -28.95 -2.59 -15.46
N PHE A 388 -29.94 -2.50 -16.35
CA PHE A 388 -31.24 -1.88 -16.09
C PHE A 388 -32.44 -2.78 -16.39
N ASP A 389 -32.22 -3.98 -16.93
CA ASP A 389 -33.27 -4.93 -17.33
C ASP A 389 -34.24 -4.34 -18.38
N LEU A 390 -33.70 -3.53 -19.29
CA LEU A 390 -34.43 -2.93 -20.40
C LEU A 390 -34.41 -3.83 -21.63
N GLU A 391 -35.47 -3.81 -22.43
CA GLU A 391 -35.50 -4.51 -23.72
C GLU A 391 -34.38 -3.99 -24.63
N ALA A 392 -33.60 -4.91 -25.21
CA ALA A 392 -32.49 -4.55 -26.07
C ALA A 392 -32.30 -5.56 -27.22
N TYR A 393 -31.54 -5.16 -28.24
CA TYR A 393 -31.27 -5.99 -29.41
C TYR A 393 -29.79 -5.90 -29.77
N TRP A 394 -29.15 -7.06 -30.00
CA TRP A 394 -27.80 -7.11 -30.58
C TRP A 394 -27.87 -6.92 -32.09
N ILE A 395 -27.43 -5.76 -32.55
CA ILE A 395 -27.46 -5.33 -33.95
C ILE A 395 -26.06 -5.37 -34.58
N GLU A 396 -26.00 -5.44 -35.90
CA GLU A 396 -24.72 -5.34 -36.60
C GLU A 396 -24.21 -3.90 -36.58
N ALA A 397 -22.88 -3.71 -36.61
CA ALA A 397 -22.26 -2.38 -36.52
C ALA A 397 -22.76 -1.41 -37.62
N GLY A 398 -23.14 -1.92 -38.79
CA GLY A 398 -23.70 -1.12 -39.88
C GLY A 398 -25.10 -0.55 -39.61
N GLN A 399 -25.84 -1.11 -38.65
CA GLN A 399 -27.20 -0.68 -38.30
C GLN A 399 -27.22 0.37 -37.17
N ARG A 400 -26.04 0.79 -36.69
CA ARG A 400 -25.89 1.73 -35.57
C ARG A 400 -26.62 3.06 -35.80
N GLU A 401 -26.41 3.67 -36.97
CA GLU A 401 -27.03 4.97 -37.30
C GLU A 401 -28.56 4.86 -37.40
N GLU A 402 -29.05 3.78 -38.02
CA GLU A 402 -30.49 3.51 -38.13
C GLU A 402 -31.14 3.33 -36.75
N ALA A 403 -30.53 2.53 -35.87
CA ALA A 403 -31.02 2.32 -34.52
C ALA A 403 -31.07 3.62 -33.70
N GLN A 404 -30.03 4.46 -33.82
CA GLN A 404 -30.00 5.77 -33.17
C GLN A 404 -31.08 6.72 -33.71
N MET A 405 -31.35 6.73 -35.02
CA MET A 405 -32.45 7.52 -35.61
C MET A 405 -33.83 7.07 -35.11
N LEU A 406 -33.99 5.78 -34.82
CA LEU A 406 -35.22 5.21 -34.23
C LEU A 406 -35.36 5.46 -32.72
N GLY A 407 -34.38 6.10 -32.08
CA GLY A 407 -34.41 6.46 -30.66
C GLY A 407 -33.73 5.46 -29.72
N TYR A 408 -33.04 4.44 -30.24
CA TYR A 408 -32.30 3.49 -29.41
C TYR A 408 -30.97 4.08 -28.91
N THR A 409 -30.59 3.72 -27.69
CA THR A 409 -29.25 3.99 -27.17
C THR A 409 -28.33 2.84 -27.57
N VAL A 410 -27.35 3.12 -28.44
CA VAL A 410 -26.47 2.09 -29.00
C VAL A 410 -25.08 2.12 -28.37
N VAL A 411 -24.67 1.00 -27.76
CA VAL A 411 -23.42 0.85 -27.01
C VAL A 411 -22.65 -0.41 -27.44
N ASP A 412 -21.31 -0.37 -27.37
CA ASP A 412 -20.46 -1.52 -27.70
C ASP A 412 -20.42 -2.55 -26.55
N ALA A 413 -19.99 -3.78 -26.84
CA ALA A 413 -19.91 -4.87 -25.85
C ALA A 413 -19.09 -4.49 -24.59
N ALA A 414 -17.97 -3.76 -24.76
CA ALA A 414 -17.15 -3.34 -23.64
C ALA A 414 -17.86 -2.30 -22.75
N THR A 415 -18.71 -1.43 -23.32
CA THR A 415 -19.57 -0.51 -22.56
C THR A 415 -20.62 -1.28 -21.76
N VAL A 416 -21.22 -2.33 -22.33
CA VAL A 416 -22.23 -3.15 -21.65
C VAL A 416 -21.65 -3.76 -20.38
N VAL A 417 -20.51 -4.45 -20.49
CA VAL A 417 -19.81 -5.04 -19.31
C VAL A 417 -19.44 -3.97 -18.29
N ALA A 418 -18.88 -2.85 -18.74
CA ALA A 418 -18.46 -1.77 -17.84
C ALA A 418 -19.66 -1.10 -17.12
N THR A 419 -20.81 -0.97 -17.79
CA THR A 419 -22.02 -0.38 -17.21
C THR A 419 -22.64 -1.31 -16.19
N HIS A 420 -22.73 -2.61 -16.50
CA HIS A 420 -23.19 -3.62 -15.56
C HIS A 420 -22.31 -3.67 -14.31
N LEU A 421 -20.98 -3.71 -14.48
CA LEU A 421 -20.04 -3.61 -13.37
C LEU A 421 -20.24 -2.33 -12.55
N SER A 422 -20.42 -1.19 -13.20
CA SER A 422 -20.65 0.08 -12.50
C SER A 422 -21.91 0.05 -11.64
N GLN A 423 -23.01 -0.53 -12.12
CA GLN A 423 -24.25 -0.63 -11.36
C GLN A 423 -24.11 -1.59 -10.18
N LEU A 424 -23.50 -2.75 -10.39
CA LEU A 424 -23.27 -3.71 -9.32
C LEU A 424 -22.35 -3.15 -8.23
N LEU A 425 -21.23 -2.52 -8.59
CA LEU A 425 -20.33 -1.91 -7.60
C LEU A 425 -21.00 -0.75 -6.83
N LYS A 426 -21.89 0.00 -7.48
CA LYS A 426 -22.69 1.04 -6.80
C LYS A 426 -23.70 0.43 -5.83
N LYS A 427 -24.42 -0.62 -6.25
CA LYS A 427 -25.39 -1.35 -5.43
C LYS A 427 -24.75 -1.99 -4.19
N TYR A 428 -23.57 -2.58 -4.36
CA TYR A 428 -22.82 -3.26 -3.31
C TYR A 428 -21.70 -2.41 -2.69
N ALA A 429 -21.76 -1.07 -2.85
CA ALA A 429 -20.73 -0.17 -2.35
C ALA A 429 -20.51 -0.27 -0.83
N HIS A 430 -21.57 -0.57 -0.07
CA HIS A 430 -21.51 -0.74 1.38
C HIS A 430 -20.73 -1.98 1.81
N GLU A 431 -20.67 -3.04 0.98
CA GLU A 431 -19.88 -4.24 1.26
C GLU A 431 -18.40 -4.06 0.90
N LEU A 432 -18.10 -3.14 -0.03
CA LEU A 432 -16.73 -2.79 -0.43
C LEU A 432 -16.00 -1.91 0.57
N LEU A 433 -16.71 -1.26 1.49
CA LEU A 433 -16.13 -0.39 2.51
C LEU A 433 -15.89 -1.17 3.79
N GLY A 434 -14.64 -1.53 4.05
CA GLY A 434 -14.21 -2.23 5.26
C GLY A 434 -13.49 -1.34 6.27
N HIS A 435 -12.76 -1.99 7.18
CA HIS A 435 -11.90 -1.32 8.14
C HIS A 435 -10.72 -0.59 7.48
N GLU A 436 -10.11 -1.20 6.45
CA GLU A 436 -8.96 -0.62 5.74
C GLU A 436 -9.35 0.64 4.98
N GLU A 437 -10.47 0.61 4.25
CA GLU A 437 -10.99 1.78 3.53
C GLU A 437 -11.37 2.91 4.50
N THR A 438 -12.00 2.56 5.63
CA THR A 438 -12.36 3.54 6.66
C THR A 438 -11.13 4.20 7.27
N GLN A 439 -10.09 3.42 7.59
CA GLN A 439 -8.81 3.95 8.06
C GLN A 439 -8.19 4.88 7.01
N ALA A 440 -8.12 4.46 5.75
CA ALA A 440 -7.55 5.27 4.68
C ALA A 440 -8.33 6.60 4.46
N LEU A 441 -9.66 6.59 4.62
CA LEU A 441 -10.48 7.80 4.59
C LEU A 441 -10.15 8.75 5.74
N LEU A 442 -9.99 8.22 6.96
CA LEU A 442 -9.63 9.01 8.13
C LEU A 442 -8.20 9.55 8.06
N ASP A 443 -7.25 8.75 7.57
CA ASP A 443 -5.86 9.18 7.34
C ASP A 443 -5.80 10.35 6.35
N ARG A 444 -6.60 10.27 5.26
CA ARG A 444 -6.73 11.37 4.31
C ARG A 444 -7.36 12.61 4.95
N LEU A 445 -8.38 12.45 5.80
CA LEU A 445 -8.97 13.56 6.54
C LEU A 445 -7.96 14.20 7.49
N ALA A 446 -7.11 13.40 8.16
CA ALA A 446 -6.11 13.84 9.11
C ALA A 446 -5.06 14.79 8.49
N ILE A 447 -4.82 14.71 7.18
CA ILE A 447 -3.98 15.69 6.46
C ILE A 447 -4.53 17.11 6.59
N SER A 448 -5.86 17.28 6.60
CA SER A 448 -6.53 18.59 6.61
C SER A 448 -7.18 18.96 7.95
N ALA A 449 -7.51 17.97 8.79
CA ALA A 449 -8.21 18.14 10.06
C ALA A 449 -7.72 17.08 11.09
N PRO A 450 -6.43 17.09 11.47
CA PRO A 450 -5.85 16.04 12.34
C PRO A 450 -6.52 15.98 13.71
N LYS A 451 -6.81 17.13 14.32
CA LYS A 451 -7.47 17.21 15.64
C LYS A 451 -8.85 16.56 15.65
N LEU A 452 -9.61 16.69 14.55
CA LEU A 452 -10.93 16.07 14.44
C LEU A 452 -10.83 14.55 14.40
N VAL A 453 -9.85 14.00 13.69
CA VAL A 453 -9.63 12.55 13.61
C VAL A 453 -9.17 12.01 14.96
N GLU A 454 -8.22 12.69 15.62
CA GLU A 454 -7.74 12.33 16.97
C GLU A 454 -8.84 12.37 18.03
N GLU A 455 -9.83 13.27 17.89
CA GLU A 455 -11.01 13.35 18.76
C GLU A 455 -12.03 12.26 18.42
N LEU A 456 -12.26 11.98 17.14
CA LEU A 456 -13.24 11.00 16.70
C LEU A 456 -12.86 9.56 17.08
N THR A 457 -11.70 9.08 16.65
CA THR A 457 -11.30 7.66 16.81
C THR A 457 -9.81 7.55 17.19
N PRO A 458 -9.47 6.78 18.24
CA PRO A 458 -10.33 5.89 19.03
C PRO A 458 -11.02 6.55 20.24
N LYS A 459 -10.91 7.88 20.44
CA LYS A 459 -11.36 8.53 21.68
C LYS A 459 -12.89 8.54 21.86
N THR A 460 -13.63 9.04 20.87
CA THR A 460 -15.10 9.13 20.98
C THR A 460 -15.80 7.87 20.47
N LEU A 461 -15.40 7.33 19.31
CA LEU A 461 -15.99 6.14 18.70
C LEU A 461 -14.92 5.10 18.31
N PRO A 462 -15.18 3.80 18.47
CA PRO A 462 -14.35 2.75 17.88
C PRO A 462 -14.46 2.76 16.35
N MET A 463 -13.39 2.32 15.67
CA MET A 463 -13.31 2.27 14.21
C MET A 463 -14.47 1.47 13.59
N SER A 464 -14.91 0.38 14.23
CA SER A 464 -16.02 -0.45 13.76
C SER A 464 -17.34 0.32 13.68
N VAL A 465 -17.60 1.22 14.63
CA VAL A 465 -18.82 2.05 14.63
C VAL A 465 -18.76 3.06 13.50
N VAL A 466 -17.60 3.71 13.29
CA VAL A 466 -17.41 4.63 12.18
C VAL A 466 -17.60 3.93 10.83
N ALA A 467 -16.96 2.76 10.65
CA ALA A 467 -17.13 1.94 9.46
C ALA A 467 -18.61 1.58 9.23
N ARG A 468 -19.31 1.12 10.28
CA ARG A 468 -20.73 0.75 10.18
C ARG A 468 -21.63 1.93 9.78
N VAL A 469 -21.37 3.13 10.31
CA VAL A 469 -22.11 4.33 9.89
C VAL A 469 -21.86 4.65 8.42
N LEU A 470 -20.61 4.60 7.95
CA LEU A 470 -20.30 4.83 6.54
C LEU A 470 -20.95 3.78 5.63
N GLN A 471 -20.95 2.51 6.05
CA GLN A 471 -21.65 1.42 5.34
C GLN A 471 -23.15 1.69 5.24
N ASN A 472 -23.81 2.06 6.35
CA ASN A 472 -25.24 2.39 6.37
C ASN A 472 -25.58 3.53 5.41
N LEU A 473 -24.72 4.57 5.31
CA LEU A 473 -24.92 5.66 4.35
C LEU A 473 -24.82 5.17 2.90
N LEU A 474 -23.79 4.37 2.59
CA LEU A 474 -23.58 3.82 1.25
C LEU A 474 -24.67 2.82 0.84
N GLU A 475 -25.21 2.06 1.79
CA GLU A 475 -26.32 1.12 1.57
C GLU A 475 -27.58 1.83 1.08
N GLU A 476 -27.74 3.10 1.44
CA GLU A 476 -28.82 3.98 0.99
C GLU A 476 -28.43 4.89 -0.20
N GLY A 477 -27.26 4.64 -0.81
CA GLY A 477 -26.75 5.44 -1.93
C GLY A 477 -26.30 6.85 -1.55
N ILE A 478 -26.05 7.12 -0.27
CA ILE A 478 -25.51 8.42 0.18
C ILE A 478 -23.98 8.41 0.08
N SER A 479 -23.45 9.40 -0.62
CA SER A 479 -22.01 9.61 -0.77
C SER A 479 -21.34 9.96 0.56
N VAL A 480 -20.20 9.33 0.84
CA VAL A 480 -19.34 9.62 2.00
C VAL A 480 -18.23 10.63 1.68
N LYS A 481 -18.33 11.30 0.53
CA LYS A 481 -17.34 12.29 0.05
C LYS A 481 -17.12 13.44 1.04
N ASN A 482 -18.17 13.91 1.71
CA ASN A 482 -18.05 14.95 2.73
C ASN A 482 -17.68 14.35 4.10
N ILE A 483 -16.56 13.61 4.13
CA ILE A 483 -16.10 12.90 5.33
C ILE A 483 -15.85 13.85 6.52
N ARG A 484 -15.49 15.11 6.25
CA ARG A 484 -15.34 16.14 7.29
C ARG A 484 -16.64 16.35 8.05
N ARG A 485 -17.74 16.60 7.33
CA ARG A 485 -19.05 16.85 7.96
C ARG A 485 -19.57 15.63 8.71
N ILE A 486 -19.32 14.44 8.14
CA ILE A 486 -19.63 13.16 8.78
C ILE A 486 -18.86 13.04 10.11
N ALA A 487 -17.54 13.22 10.08
CA ALA A 487 -16.68 13.14 11.25
C ALA A 487 -17.03 14.17 12.33
N GLU A 488 -17.34 15.43 11.97
CA GLU A 488 -17.81 16.46 12.91
C GLU A 488 -19.10 16.01 13.62
N THR A 489 -20.07 15.50 12.86
CA THR A 489 -21.36 15.05 13.41
C THR A 489 -21.17 13.85 14.32
N LEU A 490 -20.30 12.92 13.94
CA LEU A 490 -19.97 11.74 14.74
C LEU A 490 -19.20 12.10 16.02
N ALA A 491 -18.29 13.08 15.99
CA ALA A 491 -17.60 13.55 17.18
C ALA A 491 -18.58 14.23 18.17
N GLU A 492 -19.51 15.05 17.67
CA GLU A 492 -20.53 15.73 18.49
C GLU A 492 -21.54 14.75 19.10
N ARG A 493 -22.02 13.78 18.30
CA ARG A 493 -23.11 12.87 18.70
C ARG A 493 -22.62 11.56 19.31
N GLY A 494 -21.40 11.16 19.03
CA GLY A 494 -20.76 9.96 19.59
C GLY A 494 -20.62 9.99 21.11
N ALA A 495 -20.50 11.19 21.70
CA ALA A 495 -20.52 11.36 23.15
C ALA A 495 -21.87 11.00 23.80
N LYS A 496 -22.97 11.02 23.03
CA LYS A 496 -24.32 10.74 23.52
C LYS A 496 -24.80 9.32 23.19
N SER A 497 -24.41 8.79 22.03
CA SER A 497 -24.79 7.45 21.60
C SER A 497 -23.68 6.83 20.76
N GLN A 498 -23.47 5.53 20.94
CA GLN A 498 -22.54 4.70 20.17
C GLN A 498 -23.27 3.80 19.16
N GLU A 499 -24.61 3.86 19.14
CA GLU A 499 -25.44 3.04 18.26
C GLU A 499 -25.30 3.50 16.80
N PRO A 500 -24.82 2.64 15.88
CA PRO A 500 -24.57 3.03 14.49
C PRO A 500 -25.81 3.57 13.77
N ASP A 501 -26.99 3.02 14.03
CA ASP A 501 -28.23 3.45 13.35
C ASP A 501 -28.66 4.85 13.81
N ALA A 502 -28.53 5.16 15.10
CA ALA A 502 -28.80 6.48 15.64
C ALA A 502 -27.80 7.53 15.13
N LEU A 503 -26.51 7.16 15.06
CA LEU A 503 -25.46 8.01 14.49
C LEU A 503 -25.67 8.24 12.99
N SER A 504 -26.07 7.20 12.25
CA SER A 504 -26.40 7.30 10.82
C SER A 504 -27.54 8.29 10.58
N ALA A 505 -28.61 8.23 11.38
CA ALA A 505 -29.71 9.19 11.30
C ALA A 505 -29.25 10.63 11.57
N ALA A 506 -28.38 10.85 12.57
CA ALA A 506 -27.83 12.17 12.85
C ALA A 506 -26.93 12.71 11.72
N VAL A 507 -26.10 11.84 11.14
CA VAL A 507 -25.25 12.20 9.98
C VAL A 507 -26.09 12.53 8.76
N ARG A 508 -27.18 11.80 8.50
CA ARG A 508 -28.10 12.10 7.39
C ARG A 508 -28.71 13.49 7.49
N VAL A 509 -29.15 13.90 8.68
CA VAL A 509 -29.62 15.27 8.94
C VAL A 509 -28.54 16.29 8.58
N SER A 510 -27.28 16.05 8.98
CA SER A 510 -26.19 16.98 8.69
C SER A 510 -25.79 17.02 7.20
N LEU A 511 -26.09 15.95 6.46
CA LEU A 511 -25.92 15.82 5.01
C LEU A 511 -27.18 16.18 4.20
N GLY A 512 -28.26 16.66 4.84
CA GLY A 512 -29.57 16.88 4.21
C GLY A 512 -29.54 17.67 2.90
N ARG A 513 -28.71 18.72 2.84
CA ARG A 513 -28.49 19.50 1.59
C ARG A 513 -27.96 18.64 0.44
N SER A 514 -26.99 17.76 0.70
CA SER A 514 -26.43 16.86 -0.31
C SER A 514 -27.43 15.78 -0.71
N ILE A 515 -28.20 15.25 0.23
CA ILE A 515 -29.21 14.21 -0.03
C ILE A 515 -30.30 14.79 -0.93
N VAL A 516 -30.89 15.92 -0.55
CA VAL A 516 -31.94 16.57 -1.35
C VAL A 516 -31.44 17.02 -2.72
N GLN A 517 -30.19 17.50 -2.81
CA GLN A 517 -29.58 17.85 -4.10
C GLN A 517 -29.39 16.63 -5.00
N ASN A 518 -29.02 15.46 -4.45
CA ASN A 518 -28.88 14.24 -5.24
C ASN A 518 -30.24 13.71 -5.75
N VAL A 519 -31.30 13.91 -4.98
CA VAL A 519 -32.65 13.42 -5.32
C VAL A 519 -33.39 14.36 -6.28
N ALA A 520 -33.43 15.66 -5.99
CA ALA A 520 -34.23 16.64 -6.75
C ALA A 520 -33.40 17.62 -7.59
N GLY A 521 -32.07 17.49 -7.59
CA GLY A 521 -31.18 18.40 -8.30
C GLY A 521 -31.32 19.85 -7.80
N MET A 522 -31.42 20.78 -8.74
CA MET A 522 -31.53 22.23 -8.47
C MET A 522 -32.98 22.73 -8.40
N ARG A 523 -33.98 21.84 -8.40
CA ARG A 523 -35.41 22.24 -8.34
C ARG A 523 -35.70 23.03 -7.06
N SER A 524 -36.53 24.06 -7.15
CA SER A 524 -36.92 24.89 -5.99
C SER A 524 -37.88 24.18 -5.05
N GLU A 525 -38.70 23.27 -5.58
CA GLU A 525 -39.71 22.52 -4.86
C GLU A 525 -39.37 21.03 -4.88
N LEU A 526 -39.56 20.36 -3.74
CA LEU A 526 -39.38 18.93 -3.58
C LEU A 526 -40.77 18.27 -3.59
N PRO A 527 -41.10 17.52 -4.65
CA PRO A 527 -42.35 16.78 -4.71
C PRO A 527 -42.24 15.58 -3.75
N VAL A 528 -43.19 15.44 -2.81
CA VAL A 528 -43.19 14.37 -1.80
C VAL A 528 -44.55 13.66 -1.69
N LEU A 529 -44.47 12.37 -1.37
CA LEU A 529 -45.54 11.53 -0.89
C LEU A 529 -45.47 11.46 0.63
N THR A 530 -46.61 11.51 1.31
CA THR A 530 -46.69 11.32 2.78
C THR A 530 -47.51 10.09 3.13
N LEU A 531 -47.42 9.64 4.36
CA LEU A 531 -48.33 8.63 4.89
C LEU A 531 -49.66 9.28 5.30
N GLU A 532 -50.77 8.54 5.18
CA GLU A 532 -52.01 8.98 5.82
C GLU A 532 -51.88 8.98 7.36
N PRO A 533 -52.50 9.93 8.08
CA PRO A 533 -52.32 10.07 9.52
C PRO A 533 -52.65 8.81 10.34
N GLU A 534 -53.65 8.03 9.90
CA GLU A 534 -54.04 6.78 10.58
C GLU A 534 -52.98 5.70 10.40
N LEU A 535 -52.47 5.55 9.18
CA LEU A 535 -51.37 4.63 8.87
C LEU A 535 -50.09 5.02 9.60
N GLU A 536 -49.74 6.31 9.62
CA GLU A 536 -48.58 6.81 10.35
C GLU A 536 -48.67 6.45 11.84
N ARG A 537 -49.85 6.61 12.47
CA ARG A 537 -50.07 6.25 13.87
C ARG A 537 -49.85 4.76 14.12
N ILE A 538 -50.43 3.90 13.27
CA ILE A 538 -50.29 2.44 13.37
C ILE A 538 -48.82 2.03 13.28
N LEU A 539 -48.09 2.59 12.30
CA LEU A 539 -46.67 2.30 12.10
C LEU A 539 -45.80 2.80 13.27
N ASN A 540 -46.15 3.94 13.87
CA ASN A 540 -45.43 4.49 15.02
C ASN A 540 -45.64 3.65 16.29
N GLU A 541 -46.85 3.13 16.50
CA GLU A 541 -47.17 2.21 17.59
C GLU A 541 -46.40 0.89 17.42
N SER A 542 -46.35 0.32 16.21
CA SER A 542 -45.64 -0.95 15.96
C SER A 542 -44.11 -0.85 16.07
N THR A 543 -43.54 0.36 15.94
CA THR A 543 -42.07 0.56 15.95
C THR A 543 -41.52 0.81 17.35
N ARG A 544 -42.36 1.19 18.32
CA ARG A 544 -41.94 1.54 19.69
C ARG A 544 -41.48 0.34 20.54
N ASP A 545 -41.94 -0.86 20.25
CA ASP A 545 -41.62 -2.05 21.05
C ASP A 545 -40.31 -2.75 20.64
N GLY A 546 -39.54 -2.18 19.70
CA GLY A 546 -38.21 -2.67 19.31
C GLY A 546 -38.20 -4.00 18.55
N THR A 547 -39.29 -4.76 18.59
CA THR A 547 -39.56 -5.90 17.73
C THR A 547 -40.37 -5.46 16.52
N SER A 548 -39.83 -5.70 15.32
CA SER A 548 -40.53 -5.55 14.03
C SER A 548 -41.71 -6.55 13.83
N MET A 549 -42.38 -6.96 14.91
CA MET A 549 -43.49 -7.91 14.90
C MET A 549 -44.76 -7.19 15.38
N GLY A 550 -45.54 -6.67 14.43
CA GLY A 550 -46.84 -6.11 14.75
C GLY A 550 -47.68 -5.65 13.55
N LEU A 551 -47.15 -5.72 12.32
CA LEU A 551 -47.92 -5.37 11.13
C LEU A 551 -48.44 -6.62 10.45
N GLU A 552 -49.72 -6.59 10.10
CA GLU A 552 -50.33 -7.62 9.28
C GLU A 552 -49.66 -7.65 7.89
N PRO A 553 -49.26 -8.82 7.38
CA PRO A 553 -48.60 -8.92 6.06
C PRO A 553 -49.37 -8.22 4.93
N GLY A 554 -50.71 -8.28 4.96
CA GLY A 554 -51.56 -7.61 3.97
C GLY A 554 -51.55 -6.08 4.04
N LEU A 555 -51.13 -5.45 5.14
CA LEU A 555 -50.90 -4.00 5.19
C LEU A 555 -49.59 -3.64 4.47
N VAL A 556 -48.55 -4.45 4.67
CA VAL A 556 -47.24 -4.25 4.03
C VAL A 556 -47.33 -4.42 2.51
N GLU A 557 -48.05 -5.45 2.04
CA GLU A 557 -48.29 -5.66 0.61
C GLU A 557 -49.02 -4.48 -0.03
N ARG A 558 -50.11 -4.02 0.59
CA ARG A 558 -50.86 -2.84 0.12
C ARG A 558 -50.02 -1.57 0.09
N LEU A 559 -49.24 -1.33 1.14
CA LEU A 559 -48.33 -0.18 1.20
C LEU A 559 -47.29 -0.25 0.07
N HIS A 560 -46.72 -1.42 -0.17
CA HIS A 560 -45.73 -1.62 -1.23
C HIS A 560 -46.34 -1.42 -2.63
N GLU A 561 -47.54 -1.96 -2.90
CA GLU A 561 -48.25 -1.78 -4.17
C GLU A 561 -48.62 -0.31 -4.42
N SER A 562 -49.12 0.37 -3.38
CA SER A 562 -49.51 1.79 -3.45
C SER A 562 -48.30 2.67 -3.73
N LEU A 563 -47.20 2.48 -2.98
CA LEU A 563 -45.94 3.20 -3.21
C LEU A 563 -45.34 2.92 -4.59
N ASN A 564 -45.38 1.68 -5.06
CA ASN A 564 -44.86 1.33 -6.38
C ASN A 564 -45.67 2.01 -7.50
N THR A 565 -46.99 2.07 -7.34
CA THR A 565 -47.89 2.76 -8.28
C THR A 565 -47.60 4.27 -8.32
N GLU A 566 -47.46 4.90 -7.16
CA GLU A 566 -47.13 6.33 -7.09
C GLU A 566 -45.72 6.63 -7.59
N ALA A 567 -44.73 5.80 -7.26
CA ALA A 567 -43.36 5.94 -7.76
C ALA A 567 -43.31 5.85 -9.29
N GLN A 568 -44.08 4.93 -9.89
CA GLN A 568 -44.13 4.81 -11.34
C GLN A 568 -44.83 6.00 -12.01
N LYS A 569 -45.85 6.60 -11.38
CA LYS A 569 -46.45 7.86 -11.87
C LYS A 569 -45.44 9.01 -11.85
N GLN A 570 -44.65 9.13 -10.78
CA GLN A 570 -43.59 10.15 -10.69
C GLN A 570 -42.53 9.96 -11.78
N GLU A 571 -42.11 8.71 -12.00
CA GLU A 571 -41.14 8.37 -13.03
C GLU A 571 -41.62 8.76 -14.44
N VAL A 572 -42.89 8.50 -14.77
CA VAL A 572 -43.49 8.91 -16.05
C VAL A 572 -43.50 10.44 -16.21
N ASN A 573 -43.69 11.18 -15.12
CA ASN A 573 -43.66 12.64 -15.13
C ASN A 573 -42.23 13.23 -15.09
N GLY A 574 -41.20 12.39 -15.01
CA GLY A 574 -39.81 12.82 -14.87
C GLY A 574 -39.53 13.52 -13.54
N GLU A 575 -40.30 13.18 -12.50
CA GLU A 575 -40.16 13.70 -11.14
C GLU A 575 -39.60 12.62 -10.21
N PRO A 576 -38.81 13.01 -9.18
CA PRO A 576 -38.30 12.04 -8.22
C PRO A 576 -39.42 11.55 -7.30
N ALA A 577 -39.45 10.25 -7.02
CA ALA A 577 -40.36 9.68 -6.03
C ALA A 577 -39.74 9.78 -4.63
N VAL A 578 -40.32 10.63 -3.77
CA VAL A 578 -39.84 10.83 -2.40
C VAL A 578 -40.94 10.54 -1.41
N LEU A 579 -40.73 9.56 -0.52
CA LEU A 579 -41.60 9.28 0.62
C LEU A 579 -41.06 10.03 1.85
N LEU A 580 -41.85 10.96 2.36
CA LEU A 580 -41.53 11.79 3.52
C LEU A 580 -42.21 11.25 4.77
N VAL A 581 -41.41 10.94 5.79
CA VAL A 581 -41.85 10.21 6.99
C VAL A 581 -41.27 10.78 8.29
N PRO A 582 -41.86 10.45 9.46
CA PRO A 582 -41.26 10.76 10.75
C PRO A 582 -39.88 10.12 10.94
N PRO A 583 -38.93 10.80 11.63
CA PRO A 583 -37.57 10.28 11.84
C PRO A 583 -37.48 8.85 12.42
N PRO A 584 -38.33 8.43 13.40
CA PRO A 584 -38.27 7.06 13.93
C PRO A 584 -38.64 5.97 12.92
N LEU A 585 -39.51 6.28 11.96
CA LEU A 585 -40.03 5.31 10.98
C LEU A 585 -39.11 5.15 9.78
N ARG A 586 -38.30 6.18 9.48
CA ARG A 586 -37.49 6.27 8.27
C ARG A 586 -36.55 5.06 8.05
N PRO A 587 -35.75 4.60 9.04
CA PRO A 587 -34.83 3.47 8.80
C PRO A 587 -35.55 2.17 8.45
N TRP A 588 -36.68 1.94 9.11
CA TRP A 588 -37.48 0.74 8.90
C TRP A 588 -38.18 0.77 7.54
N LEU A 589 -38.82 1.89 7.18
CA LEU A 589 -39.45 2.08 5.87
C LEU A 589 -38.45 2.04 4.72
N ALA A 590 -37.27 2.65 4.88
CA ALA A 590 -36.21 2.63 3.86
C ALA A 590 -35.70 1.20 3.58
N ARG A 591 -35.57 0.37 4.61
CA ARG A 591 -35.20 -1.05 4.45
C ARG A 591 -36.31 -1.86 3.79
N MET A 592 -37.55 -1.63 4.19
CA MET A 592 -38.70 -2.35 3.66
C MET A 592 -39.00 -2.02 2.19
N MET A 593 -38.85 -0.75 1.80
CA MET A 593 -39.20 -0.26 0.46
C MET A 593 -38.04 -0.27 -0.53
N ARG A 594 -36.91 -0.91 -0.19
CA ARG A 594 -35.70 -0.98 -1.03
C ARG A 594 -35.94 -1.65 -2.40
N GLY A 595 -36.99 -2.48 -2.51
CA GLY A 595 -37.36 -3.15 -3.76
C GLY A 595 -38.00 -2.22 -4.80
N ILE A 596 -38.47 -1.03 -4.40
CA ILE A 596 -39.15 -0.10 -5.30
C ILE A 596 -38.10 0.77 -6.01
N ARG A 597 -38.07 0.70 -7.35
CA ARG A 597 -37.14 1.48 -8.16
C ARG A 597 -37.41 2.98 -8.00
N ASN A 598 -36.33 3.77 -7.94
CA ASN A 598 -36.35 5.24 -7.90
C ASN A 598 -37.11 5.87 -6.71
N LEU A 599 -37.44 5.10 -5.67
CA LEU A 599 -38.07 5.61 -4.45
C LEU A 599 -37.01 6.01 -3.41
N HIS A 600 -37.11 7.24 -2.90
CA HIS A 600 -36.25 7.76 -1.84
C HIS A 600 -37.06 8.01 -0.56
N VAL A 601 -36.68 7.38 0.55
CA VAL A 601 -37.34 7.59 1.85
C VAL A 601 -36.54 8.61 2.66
N LEU A 602 -37.13 9.78 2.91
CA LEU A 602 -36.52 10.89 3.65
C LEU A 602 -37.29 11.19 4.93
N ALA A 603 -36.57 11.61 5.96
CA ALA A 603 -37.19 12.10 7.19
C ALA A 603 -37.46 13.61 7.14
N TYR A 604 -38.47 14.10 7.87
CA TYR A 604 -38.80 15.54 7.94
C TYR A 604 -37.60 16.43 8.28
N ASN A 605 -36.72 15.96 9.17
CA ASN A 605 -35.53 16.69 9.62
C ASN A 605 -34.33 16.61 8.66
N GLU A 606 -34.42 15.82 7.58
CA GLU A 606 -33.38 15.75 6.54
C GLU A 606 -33.58 16.80 5.45
N ILE A 607 -34.77 17.40 5.36
CA ILE A 607 -35.08 18.46 4.40
C ILE A 607 -34.56 19.79 4.95
N PRO A 608 -33.70 20.51 4.20
CA PRO A 608 -33.28 21.86 4.59
C PRO A 608 -34.45 22.85 4.63
N ASP A 609 -34.45 23.76 5.61
CA ASP A 609 -35.51 24.77 5.81
C ASP A 609 -35.75 25.68 4.59
N ASP A 610 -34.76 25.83 3.70
CA ASP A 610 -34.83 26.65 2.50
C ASP A 610 -35.53 25.95 1.32
N LYS A 611 -35.87 24.66 1.44
CA LYS A 611 -36.60 23.91 0.40
C LYS A 611 -38.10 23.95 0.63
N ARG A 612 -38.85 24.26 -0.42
CA ARG A 612 -40.31 24.18 -0.41
C ARG A 612 -40.75 22.75 -0.69
N ILE A 613 -41.72 22.27 0.08
CA ILE A 613 -42.28 20.93 -0.06
C ILE A 613 -43.59 21.03 -0.84
N GLN A 614 -43.72 20.21 -1.89
CA GLN A 614 -44.95 20.08 -2.66
C GLN A 614 -45.56 18.71 -2.38
N MET A 615 -46.72 18.69 -1.75
CA MET A 615 -47.46 17.45 -1.45
C MET A 615 -48.14 16.96 -2.72
N ILE A 616 -47.76 15.77 -3.19
CA ILE A 616 -48.32 15.18 -4.42
C ILE A 616 -49.48 14.24 -4.10
N GLY A 617 -49.38 13.53 -2.98
CA GLY A 617 -50.36 12.53 -2.56
C GLY A 617 -50.04 11.95 -1.18
N ALA A 618 -51.04 11.28 -0.61
CA ALA A 618 -50.90 10.51 0.62
C ALA A 618 -51.11 9.03 0.32
N VAL A 619 -50.31 8.19 0.96
CA VAL A 619 -50.34 6.74 0.81
C VAL A 619 -51.13 6.14 1.96
N SER A 620 -52.19 5.39 1.60
CA SER A 620 -53.16 4.73 2.48
C SER A 620 -52.91 3.24 2.65
#